data_AF-A0A7C1VQ42-F1
#
_entry.id   AF-A0A7C1VQ42-F1
#
_cell.length_a   1.000
_cell.length_b   1.000
_cell.length_c   1.000
_cell.angle_alpha   90.00
_cell.angle_beta   90.00
_cell.angle_gamma   90.00
#
_symmetry.space_group_name_H-M   'P 1'
#
loop_
_entity.id
_entity.type
_entity.pdbx_description
1 polymer ?
#
loop_
_entity_poly.entity_id
_entity_poly.type
_entity_poly.pdbx_seq_one_letter_code
_entity_poly.pdbx_strand_id
1 'polypeptide(L)'
;MDNSSSTTTDFLSILVRLLGLVMLLIGLFIGIKVIFEAWHLYKEPQNIERFADAIEQGSHLDVMLAKFTPQTKAENSEASVQQTLPDAQASPESLRVTYFLAWIIAILLLMVIGGLASSAIRTGGQLALYDLQVKRFARQLINEARKTNDRN
;
A
#
# COMPACT_ATOMS: atom_id res chain seq x y z
N MET A 1 -21.23 -24.53 -40.74
CA MET A 1 -20.93 -23.11 -41.07
C MET A 1 -20.44 -22.51 -39.75
N ASP A 2 -19.24 -22.90 -39.30
CA ASP A 2 -18.92 -22.95 -37.85
C ASP A 2 -17.54 -22.36 -37.48
N ASN A 3 -16.91 -21.57 -38.36
CA ASN A 3 -15.56 -21.00 -38.13
C ASN A 3 -15.54 -19.65 -37.35
N SER A 4 -16.69 -19.04 -37.05
CA SER A 4 -16.75 -17.73 -36.39
C SER A 4 -16.66 -17.80 -34.85
N SER A 5 -17.08 -18.92 -34.24
CA SER A 5 -17.07 -19.09 -32.79
C SER A 5 -15.66 -19.30 -32.22
N SER A 6 -14.79 -20.01 -32.93
CA SER A 6 -13.38 -20.22 -32.54
C SER A 6 -12.60 -18.90 -32.56
N THR A 7 -12.68 -18.16 -33.67
CA THR A 7 -11.96 -16.91 -33.88
C THR A 7 -12.30 -15.85 -32.82
N THR A 8 -13.57 -15.75 -32.43
CA THR A 8 -14.03 -14.79 -31.41
C THR A 8 -13.48 -15.15 -30.02
N THR A 9 -13.45 -16.43 -29.68
CA THR A 9 -12.96 -16.92 -28.37
C THR A 9 -11.45 -16.77 -28.25
N ASP A 10 -10.72 -17.04 -29.34
CA ASP A 10 -9.26 -16.88 -29.41
C ASP A 10 -8.85 -15.41 -29.28
N PHE A 11 -9.55 -14.52 -30.00
CA PHE A 11 -9.32 -13.07 -29.89
C PHE A 11 -9.60 -12.55 -28.48
N LEU A 12 -10.71 -12.98 -27.86
CA LEU A 12 -11.05 -12.62 -26.50
C LEU A 12 -9.99 -13.09 -25.50
N SER A 13 -9.48 -14.32 -25.66
CA SER A 13 -8.39 -14.86 -24.83
C SER A 13 -7.11 -14.04 -24.93
N ILE A 14 -6.72 -13.65 -26.15
CA ILE A 14 -5.55 -12.80 -26.40
C ILE A 14 -5.73 -11.40 -25.79
N LEU A 15 -6.92 -10.81 -25.94
CA LEU A 15 -7.23 -9.51 -25.37
C LEU A 15 -7.17 -9.52 -23.83
N VAL A 16 -7.77 -10.53 -23.20
CA VAL A 16 -7.74 -10.71 -21.73
C VAL A 16 -6.30 -10.92 -21.25
N ARG A 17 -5.49 -11.65 -22.01
CA ARG A 17 -4.07 -11.87 -21.69
C ARG A 17 -3.26 -10.58 -21.76
N LEU A 18 -3.49 -9.77 -22.79
CA LEU A 18 -2.87 -8.46 -22.93
C LEU A 18 -3.28 -7.53 -21.78
N LEU A 19 -4.56 -7.52 -21.42
CA LEU A 19 -5.07 -6.74 -20.30
C LEU A 19 -4.45 -7.18 -18.97
N GLY A 20 -4.32 -8.49 -18.75
CA GLY A 20 -3.63 -9.05 -17.58
C GLY A 20 -2.16 -8.63 -17.52
N LEU A 21 -1.45 -8.62 -18.65
CA LEU A 21 -0.07 -8.14 -18.75
C LEU A 21 0.03 -6.66 -18.38
N VAL A 22 -0.85 -5.82 -18.92
CA VAL A 22 -0.91 -4.39 -18.61
C VAL A 22 -1.16 -4.17 -17.12
N MET A 23 -2.15 -4.87 -16.55
CA MET A 23 -2.46 -4.75 -15.13
C MET A 23 -1.30 -5.19 -14.23
N LEU A 24 -0.58 -6.25 -14.63
CA LEU A 24 0.62 -6.71 -13.93
C LEU A 24 1.72 -5.64 -13.94
N LEU A 25 1.99 -5.02 -15.10
CA LEU A 25 2.99 -3.96 -15.22
C LEU A 25 2.62 -2.73 -14.38
N ILE A 26 1.34 -2.33 -14.37
CA ILE A 26 0.86 -1.22 -13.54
C ILE A 26 1.04 -1.54 -12.06
N GLY A 27 0.62 -2.73 -11.61
CA GLY A 27 0.77 -3.15 -10.22
C GLY A 27 2.24 -3.20 -9.79
N LEU A 28 3.13 -3.69 -10.67
CA LEU A 28 4.57 -3.71 -10.41
C LEU A 28 5.16 -2.29 -10.31
N PHE A 29 4.78 -1.40 -11.23
CA PHE A 29 5.22 -0.01 -11.23
C PHE A 29 4.81 0.72 -9.94
N ILE A 30 3.54 0.57 -9.55
CA ILE A 30 3.03 1.16 -8.30
C ILE A 30 3.75 0.55 -7.09
N GLY A 31 3.95 -0.78 -7.08
CA GLY A 31 4.67 -1.46 -6.02
C GLY A 31 6.07 -0.87 -5.82
N ILE A 32 6.86 -0.76 -6.88
CA ILE A 32 8.20 -0.16 -6.82
C ILE A 32 8.15 1.29 -6.31
N LYS A 33 7.17 2.08 -6.77
CA LYS A 33 6.98 3.46 -6.29
C LYS A 33 6.72 3.52 -4.79
N VAL A 34 5.90 2.61 -4.25
CA VAL A 34 5.62 2.54 -2.80
C VAL A 34 6.88 2.26 -2.00
N ILE A 35 7.78 1.38 -2.47
CA ILE A 35 9.07 1.15 -1.80
C ILE A 35 9.90 2.44 -1.76
N PHE A 36 9.97 3.17 -2.87
CA PHE A 36 10.71 4.42 -2.91
C PHE A 36 10.10 5.51 -2.04
N GLU A 37 8.76 5.61 -2.02
CA GLU A 37 8.04 6.54 -1.15
C GLU A 37 8.31 6.25 0.33
N ALA A 38 8.27 4.97 0.73
CA ALA A 38 8.61 4.56 2.09
C ALA A 38 10.05 4.93 2.47
N TRP A 39 10.99 4.75 1.54
CA TRP A 39 12.38 5.13 1.72
C TRP A 39 12.57 6.65 1.79
N HIS A 40 11.80 7.41 1.01
CA HIS A 40 11.81 8.87 1.03
C HIS A 40 11.27 9.41 2.35
N LEU A 41 10.15 8.88 2.84
CA LEU A 41 9.61 9.20 4.17
C LEU A 41 10.61 8.92 5.29
N TYR A 42 11.36 7.83 5.18
CA TYR A 42 12.41 7.50 6.15
C TYR A 42 13.56 8.51 6.15
N LYS A 43 13.95 9.01 4.97
CA LYS A 43 15.04 9.98 4.82
C LYS A 43 14.63 11.41 5.15
N GLU A 44 13.39 11.78 4.89
CA GLU A 44 12.85 13.13 5.08
C GLU A 44 11.68 13.11 6.07
N PRO A 45 11.95 13.08 7.39
CA PRO A 45 10.89 13.07 8.42
C PRO A 45 10.04 14.35 8.43
N GLN A 46 10.51 15.42 7.77
CA GLN A 46 9.83 16.73 7.69
C GLN A 46 8.43 16.64 7.06
N ASN A 47 8.20 15.68 6.16
CA ASN A 47 6.88 15.49 5.55
C ASN A 47 5.86 14.95 6.57
N ILE A 48 6.32 14.17 7.55
CA ILE A 48 5.49 13.69 8.64
C ILE A 48 5.16 14.80 9.63
N GLU A 49 6.08 15.76 9.84
CA GLU A 49 5.80 16.94 10.67
C GLU A 49 4.65 17.77 10.09
N ARG A 50 4.69 18.06 8.77
CA ARG A 50 3.58 18.78 8.11
C ARG A 50 2.27 18.00 8.17
N PHE A 51 2.33 16.67 8.06
CA PHE A 51 1.15 15.83 8.17
C PHE A 51 0.60 15.81 9.60
N ALA A 52 1.47 15.78 10.60
CA ALA A 52 1.10 15.89 12.00
C ALA A 52 0.47 17.27 12.30
N ASP A 53 1.03 18.35 11.77
CA ASP A 53 0.46 19.69 11.93
C ASP A 53 -0.94 19.78 11.30
N ALA A 54 -1.12 19.20 10.11
CA ALA A 54 -2.43 19.13 9.46
C ALA A 54 -3.45 18.30 10.25
N ILE A 55 -3.02 17.19 10.86
CA ILE A 55 -3.86 16.38 11.74
C ILE A 55 -4.21 17.20 12.99
N GLU A 56 -3.25 17.82 13.66
CA GLU A 56 -3.49 18.60 14.88
C GLU A 56 -4.43 19.78 14.62
N GLN A 57 -4.27 20.48 13.49
CA GLN A 57 -5.15 21.58 13.10
C GLN A 57 -6.60 21.12 12.86
N GLY A 58 -6.79 19.89 12.37
CA GLY A 58 -8.12 19.33 12.14
C GLY A 58 -8.75 18.62 13.35
N SER A 59 -7.94 18.12 14.28
CA SER A 59 -8.40 17.16 15.30
C SER A 59 -8.04 17.51 16.75
N HIS A 60 -7.16 18.50 16.99
CA HIS A 60 -6.75 18.97 18.32
C HIS A 60 -6.43 17.82 19.30
N LEU A 61 -5.79 16.76 18.80
CA LEU A 61 -5.60 15.51 19.54
C LEU A 61 -4.62 15.69 20.69
N ASP A 62 -3.57 16.50 20.49
CA ASP A 62 -2.60 16.78 21.54
C ASP A 62 -3.28 17.50 22.72
N VAL A 63 -4.18 18.45 22.44
CA VAL A 63 -4.96 19.19 23.46
C VAL A 63 -5.97 18.30 24.17
N MET A 64 -6.63 17.40 23.45
CA MET A 64 -7.60 16.47 24.04
C MET A 64 -6.91 15.45 24.94
N LEU A 65 -5.79 14.88 24.50
CA LEU A 65 -5.06 13.88 25.27
C LEU A 65 -4.35 14.49 26.48
N ALA A 66 -3.82 15.71 26.37
CA ALA A 66 -3.24 16.45 27.49
C ALA A 66 -4.22 16.68 28.66
N LYS A 67 -5.54 16.69 28.40
CA LYS A 67 -6.58 16.75 29.44
C LYS A 67 -6.77 15.43 30.19
N PHE A 68 -6.43 14.31 29.56
CA PHE A 68 -6.52 12.97 30.14
C PHE A 68 -5.21 12.51 30.78
N THR A 69 -4.07 13.10 30.41
CA THR A 69 -2.80 12.88 31.09
C THR A 69 -2.75 13.73 32.37
N PRO A 70 -2.83 13.13 33.57
CA PRO A 70 -2.61 13.89 34.80
C PRO A 70 -1.19 14.45 34.75
N GLN A 71 -1.09 15.79 34.69
CA GLN A 71 0.13 16.55 34.86
C GLN A 71 0.86 16.05 36.11
N THR A 72 1.86 15.19 35.93
CA THR A 72 2.82 14.90 37.00
C THR A 72 3.69 16.13 37.08
N LYS A 73 3.21 17.07 37.89
CA LYS A 73 3.81 18.35 38.22
C LYS A 73 5.26 18.13 38.64
N ALA A 74 6.21 18.37 37.74
CA ALA A 74 7.60 18.58 38.10
C ALA A 74 7.72 20.02 38.60
N GLU A 75 7.47 20.22 39.90
CA GLU A 75 8.01 21.38 40.61
C GLU A 75 9.54 21.29 40.56
N ASN A 76 10.16 22.13 39.74
CA ASN A 76 11.40 22.88 40.03
C ASN A 76 11.95 23.48 38.74
N SER A 77 11.74 24.78 38.56
CA SER A 77 12.80 25.74 38.20
C SER A 77 12.21 27.13 38.14
N GLU A 78 12.76 27.98 39.00
CA GLU A 78 12.38 29.35 39.22
C GLU A 78 12.68 30.25 38.01
N ALA A 79 11.87 31.29 37.88
CA ALA A 79 12.20 32.63 37.40
C ALA A 79 13.18 32.77 36.21
N SER A 80 12.62 33.05 35.03
CA SER A 80 13.20 34.10 34.16
C SER A 80 12.24 34.56 33.05
N VAL A 81 11.80 35.81 33.21
CA VAL A 81 11.69 36.86 32.18
C VAL A 81 10.72 36.66 31.00
N GLN A 82 9.68 37.47 31.06
CA GLN A 82 8.86 37.99 29.96
C GLN A 82 9.67 38.27 28.68
N GLN A 83 9.37 37.57 27.59
CA GLN A 83 9.78 37.99 26.25
C GLN A 83 8.59 37.91 25.30
N THR A 84 8.03 39.08 25.01
CA THR A 84 7.00 39.32 24.01
C THR A 84 7.58 39.15 22.60
N LEU A 85 7.28 38.03 21.94
CA LEU A 85 7.36 37.88 20.48
C LEU A 85 6.03 37.29 19.96
N PRO A 86 5.54 37.72 18.79
CA PRO A 86 4.25 37.27 18.26
C PRO A 86 4.35 35.86 17.65
N ASP A 87 3.44 34.99 18.10
CA ASP A 87 2.97 33.73 17.49
C ASP A 87 3.87 33.09 16.43
N ALA A 88 4.88 32.35 16.89
CA ALA A 88 5.27 31.11 16.25
C ALA A 88 4.97 30.00 17.24
N GLN A 89 4.02 29.13 16.89
CA GLN A 89 3.54 28.01 17.70
C GLN A 89 4.69 27.07 18.11
N ALA A 90 5.36 27.40 19.20
CA ALA A 90 6.15 26.47 19.97
C ALA A 90 5.20 25.85 21.00
N SER A 91 4.52 24.77 20.61
CA SER A 91 3.76 23.95 21.56
C SER A 91 4.73 23.42 22.63
N PRO A 92 4.40 23.58 23.92
CA PRO A 92 5.37 23.48 25.02
C PRO A 92 5.65 22.02 25.36
N GLU A 93 6.80 21.44 24.98
CA GLU A 93 7.34 20.15 25.45
C GLU A 93 6.35 18.99 25.74
N SER A 94 5.16 19.03 25.14
CA SER A 94 4.15 17.98 25.24
C SER A 94 4.48 16.99 24.15
N LEU A 95 4.68 15.73 24.53
CA LEU A 95 4.76 14.61 23.60
C LEU A 95 3.79 14.84 22.44
N ARG A 96 4.31 15.09 21.24
CA ARG A 96 3.53 15.29 20.02
C ARG A 96 2.95 13.93 19.62
N VAL A 97 1.92 13.47 20.32
CA VAL A 97 1.28 12.17 20.04
C VAL A 97 0.76 12.15 18.61
N THR A 98 0.35 13.31 18.11
CA THR A 98 -0.01 13.50 16.71
C THR A 98 1.12 13.18 15.73
N TYR A 99 2.39 13.43 16.08
CA TYR A 99 3.54 13.02 15.24
C TYR A 99 3.67 11.50 15.14
N PHE A 100 3.51 10.78 16.25
CA PHE A 100 3.51 9.31 16.23
C PHE A 100 2.30 8.75 15.47
N LEU A 101 1.13 9.38 15.62
CA LEU A 101 -0.07 9.01 14.89
C LEU A 101 0.10 9.21 13.36
N ALA A 102 0.74 10.30 12.95
CA ALA A 102 1.07 10.59 11.57
C ALA A 102 1.93 9.48 10.94
N TRP A 103 2.93 8.96 11.66
CA TRP A 103 3.73 7.81 11.24
C TRP A 103 2.89 6.54 11.04
N ILE A 104 2.00 6.23 11.99
CA ILE A 104 1.13 5.05 11.89
C ILE A 104 0.23 5.15 10.66
N ILE A 105 -0.41 6.30 10.46
CA ILE A 105 -1.29 6.54 9.31
C ILE A 105 -0.50 6.44 7.99
N ALA A 106 0.69 7.01 7.92
CA ALA A 106 1.54 6.94 6.74
C ALA A 106 1.93 5.50 6.37
N ILE A 107 2.36 4.71 7.35
CA ILE A 107 2.69 3.29 7.15
C ILE A 107 1.45 2.51 6.72
N LEU A 108 0.28 2.79 7.32
CA LEU A 108 -0.98 2.14 6.96
C LEU A 108 -1.38 2.46 5.51
N LEU A 109 -1.26 3.71 5.08
CA LEU A 109 -1.48 4.13 3.70
C LEU A 109 -0.55 3.39 2.73
N LEU A 110 0.75 3.33 3.03
CA LEU A 110 1.72 2.59 2.21
C LEU A 110 1.37 1.10 2.13
N MET A 111 0.93 0.50 3.24
CA MET A 111 0.50 -0.89 3.28
C MET A 111 -0.75 -1.13 2.41
N VAL A 112 -1.73 -0.23 2.46
CA VAL A 112 -2.93 -0.32 1.60
C VAL A 112 -2.55 -0.22 0.13
N ILE A 113 -1.73 0.75 -0.26
CA ILE A 113 -1.31 0.94 -1.65
C ILE A 113 -0.47 -0.27 -2.13
N GLY A 114 0.46 -0.75 -1.30
CA GLY A 114 1.25 -1.95 -1.59
C GLY A 114 0.39 -3.21 -1.70
N GLY A 115 -0.64 -3.34 -0.84
CA GLY A 115 -1.61 -4.43 -0.91
C GLY A 115 -2.45 -4.40 -2.19
N LEU A 116 -2.91 -3.22 -2.60
CA LEU A 116 -3.62 -3.02 -3.87
C LEU A 116 -2.73 -3.35 -5.07
N ALA A 117 -1.47 -2.90 -5.05
CA ALA A 117 -0.48 -3.25 -6.07
C ALA A 117 -0.24 -4.76 -6.16
N SER A 118 -0.07 -5.44 -5.02
CA SER A 118 0.08 -6.90 -4.95
C SER A 118 -1.15 -7.64 -5.48
N SER A 119 -2.36 -7.17 -5.15
CA SER A 119 -3.61 -7.70 -5.69
C SER A 119 -3.70 -7.53 -7.22
N ALA A 120 -3.29 -6.38 -7.74
CA ALA A 120 -3.25 -6.11 -9.18
C ALA A 120 -2.23 -7.00 -9.91
N ILE A 121 -1.06 -7.22 -9.32
CA ILE A 121 -0.05 -8.14 -9.87
C ILE A 121 -0.60 -9.57 -9.88
N ARG A 122 -1.25 -10.01 -8.79
CA ARG A 122 -1.80 -11.37 -8.68
C ARG A 122 -2.90 -11.63 -9.70
N THR A 123 -3.85 -10.70 -9.82
CA THR A 123 -4.96 -10.80 -10.78
C THR A 123 -4.46 -10.68 -12.21
N GLY A 124 -3.63 -9.67 -12.53
CA GLY A 124 -3.01 -9.51 -13.85
C GLY A 124 -2.16 -10.72 -14.27
N GLY A 125 -1.41 -11.31 -13.34
CA GLY A 125 -0.64 -12.53 -13.57
C GLY A 125 -1.51 -13.75 -13.85
N GLN A 126 -2.62 -13.93 -13.13
CA GLN A 126 -3.56 -15.01 -13.41
C GLN A 126 -4.21 -14.89 -14.80
N LEU A 127 -4.58 -13.68 -15.21
CA LEU A 127 -5.13 -13.40 -16.54
C LEU A 127 -4.08 -13.60 -17.65
N ALA A 128 -2.82 -13.20 -17.40
CA ALA A 128 -1.74 -13.34 -18.37
C ALA A 128 -1.25 -14.80 -18.55
N LEU A 129 -1.41 -15.65 -17.53
CA LEU A 129 -0.93 -17.04 -17.51
C LEU A 129 -2.03 -18.12 -17.64
N TYR A 130 -3.31 -17.75 -17.78
CA TYR A 130 -4.45 -18.69 -17.77
C TYR A 130 -4.27 -19.91 -18.71
N ASP A 131 -3.68 -19.71 -19.90
CA ASP A 131 -3.49 -20.78 -20.89
C ASP A 131 -2.33 -21.77 -20.55
N LEU A 132 -1.35 -21.36 -19.73
CA LEU A 132 -0.22 -22.24 -19.37
C LEU A 132 -0.61 -23.37 -18.42
N GLN A 133 -1.60 -23.16 -17.55
CA GLN A 133 -2.03 -24.17 -16.59
C GLN A 133 -2.89 -25.22 -17.29
N VAL A 134 -3.89 -24.80 -18.07
CA VAL A 134 -4.81 -25.72 -18.77
C VAL A 134 -4.08 -26.61 -19.78
N LYS A 135 -3.12 -26.07 -20.54
CA LYS A 135 -2.31 -26.86 -21.48
C LYS A 135 -1.44 -27.93 -20.81
N ARG A 136 -0.96 -27.69 -19.58
CA ARG A 136 -0.19 -28.69 -18.82
C ARG A 136 -1.10 -29.82 -18.31
N PHE A 137 -2.28 -29.49 -17.81
CA PHE A 137 -3.26 -30.48 -17.36
C PHE A 137 -3.77 -31.35 -18.52
N ALA A 138 -4.07 -30.75 -19.68
CA ALA A 138 -4.48 -31.50 -20.86
C ALA A 138 -3.38 -32.46 -21.35
N ARG A 139 -2.12 -32.02 -21.35
CA ARG A 139 -0.97 -32.88 -21.70
C ARG A 139 -0.77 -34.02 -20.71
N GLN A 140 -0.96 -33.78 -19.41
CA GLN A 140 -0.86 -34.82 -18.39
C GLN A 140 -1.97 -35.86 -18.51
N LEU A 141 -3.22 -35.44 -18.78
CA LEU A 141 -4.35 -36.35 -19.01
C LEU A 141 -4.14 -37.21 -20.25
N ILE A 142 -3.68 -36.63 -21.36
CA ILE A 142 -3.38 -37.37 -22.60
C ILE A 142 -2.24 -38.38 -22.39
N ASN A 143 -1.20 -37.99 -21.64
CA ASN A 143 -0.08 -38.88 -21.35
C ASN A 143 -0.48 -40.07 -20.45
N GLU A 144 -1.32 -39.86 -19.44
CA GLU A 144 -1.83 -40.97 -18.60
C GLU A 144 -2.81 -41.87 -19.36
N ALA A 145 -3.69 -41.30 -20.18
CA ALA A 145 -4.58 -42.07 -21.04
C ALA A 145 -3.81 -42.96 -22.03
N ARG A 146 -2.74 -42.42 -22.63
CA ARG A 146 -1.88 -43.17 -23.56
C ARG A 146 -1.11 -44.30 -22.86
N LYS A 147 -0.57 -44.03 -21.66
CA LYS A 147 0.20 -45.00 -20.87
C LYS A 147 -0.67 -46.15 -20.36
N THR A 148 -1.97 -45.91 -20.14
CA THR A 148 -2.93 -46.96 -19.78
C THR A 148 -3.30 -47.84 -20.98
N ASN A 149 -3.38 -47.26 -22.18
CA ASN A 149 -3.72 -48.01 -23.40
C ASN A 149 -2.58 -48.95 -23.87
N ASP A 150 -1.32 -48.59 -23.66
CA ASP A 150 -0.15 -49.43 -24.02
C ASP A 150 0.08 -50.61 -23.04
N ARG A 151 -0.72 -50.73 -21.97
CA ARG A 151 -0.60 -51.78 -20.92
C ARG A 151 -1.65 -52.89 -21.00
N ASN A 152 -2.63 -52.75 -21.89
CA ASN A 152 -3.63 -53.79 -22.21
C ASN A 152 -3.32 -54.40 -23.58
#